data_AF-A0A3P7LT76-F1
#
_entry.id   AF-A0A3P7LT76-F1
#
_cell.length_a   1.000
_cell.length_b   1.000
_cell.length_c   1.000
_cell.angle_alpha   90.00
_cell.angle_beta   90.00
_cell.angle_gamma   90.00
#
_symmetry.space_group_name_H-M   'P 1'
#
loop_
_entity.id
_entity.type
_entity.pdbx_description
1 polymer ?
#
loop_
_entity_poly.entity_id
_entity_poly.type
_entity_poly.pdbx_seq_one_letter_code
_entity_poly.pdbx_strand_id
1 'polypeptide(L)'
;MHGKQTLVSLSQDPTFEKQLKKSVSDSEFRAVKEILDDIGKKGGLDSLDSTSISLSSSLSRTGSMRKAVQRKLPDNVQLDLDEIKADLTAAGWERRIGGLKRFLEMTISTPKAIASDTKLMEAFIGRLNDINSKVSLEGLDTYLASLPILSKMYSTEAHLKAVLNQLILALMSHLSSKSEDHRTTAQKCLHDSIVQIG
;
A
#
# COMPACT_ATOMS: atom_id res chain seq x y z
N MET A 1 9.66 13.40 -2.04
CA MET A 1 10.44 13.81 -0.85
C MET A 1 10.20 15.26 -0.40
N HIS A 2 9.56 16.15 -1.18
CA HIS A 2 9.52 17.59 -0.84
C HIS A 2 8.36 18.07 0.06
N GLY A 3 7.22 17.36 0.10
CA GLY A 3 6.02 17.85 0.81
C GLY A 3 6.16 17.98 2.33
N LYS A 4 6.87 17.04 2.98
CA LYS A 4 7.03 17.04 4.44
C LYS A 4 7.98 18.12 4.94
N GLN A 5 9.06 18.38 4.20
CA GLN A 5 9.99 19.46 4.49
C GLN A 5 9.29 20.82 4.38
N THR A 6 8.49 21.01 3.32
CA THR A 6 7.66 22.22 3.17
C THR A 6 6.67 22.36 4.33
N LEU A 7 6.00 21.29 4.75
CA LEU A 7 5.03 21.32 5.85
C LEU A 7 5.68 21.69 7.20
N VAL A 8 6.89 21.17 7.48
CA VAL A 8 7.66 21.54 8.68
C VAL A 8 8.07 23.02 8.63
N SER A 9 8.61 23.49 7.50
CA SER A 9 8.98 24.90 7.34
C SER A 9 7.78 25.84 7.48
N LEU A 10 6.64 25.48 6.89
CA LEU A 10 5.40 26.26 7.03
C LEU A 10 4.88 26.26 8.48
N SER A 11 5.04 25.15 9.21
CA SER A 11 4.60 25.06 10.60
C SER A 11 5.35 25.96 11.58
N GLN A 12 6.52 26.49 11.18
CA GLN A 12 7.27 27.45 11.97
C GLN A 12 6.67 28.87 11.91
N ASP A 13 5.76 29.14 10.98
CA ASP A 13 5.04 30.41 10.90
C ASP A 13 4.00 30.50 12.05
N PRO A 14 4.04 31.56 12.89
CA PRO A 14 3.08 31.76 13.99
C PRO A 14 1.61 31.78 13.54
N THR A 15 1.35 32.09 12.27
CA THR A 15 0.01 32.20 11.70
C THR A 15 -0.47 30.90 11.05
N PHE A 16 0.42 29.92 10.85
CA PHE A 16 0.13 28.66 10.16
C PHE A 16 -1.06 27.93 10.75
N GLU A 17 -1.11 27.78 12.08
CA GLU A 17 -2.20 27.05 12.73
C GLU A 17 -3.55 27.73 12.53
N LYS A 18 -3.57 29.06 12.60
CA LYS A 18 -4.77 29.87 12.42
C LYS A 18 -5.26 29.83 10.97
N GLN A 19 -4.36 29.77 10.01
CA GLN A 19 -4.69 29.61 8.58
C GLN A 19 -5.17 28.20 8.29
N LEU A 20 -4.48 27.18 8.79
CA LEU A 20 -4.83 25.78 8.59
C LEU A 20 -6.24 25.47 9.13
N LYS A 21 -6.56 25.91 10.36
CA LYS A 21 -7.92 25.77 10.94
C LYS A 21 -9.03 26.41 10.11
N LYS A 22 -8.71 27.41 9.29
CA LYS A 22 -9.69 28.09 8.41
C LYS A 22 -9.82 27.44 7.04
N SER A 23 -8.82 26.67 6.62
CA SER A 23 -8.70 26.16 5.27
C SER A 23 -9.00 24.66 5.13
N VAL A 24 -8.97 23.91 6.23
CA VAL A 24 -9.24 22.46 6.23
C VAL A 24 -10.27 22.09 7.29
N SER A 25 -10.87 20.90 7.17
CA SER A 25 -11.79 20.36 8.16
C SER A 25 -11.07 20.01 9.48
N ASP A 26 -11.83 19.88 10.57
CA ASP A 26 -11.28 19.54 11.89
C ASP A 26 -10.53 18.20 11.91
N SER A 27 -10.96 17.22 11.10
CA SER A 27 -10.28 15.93 10.95
C SER A 27 -8.94 16.07 10.24
N GLU A 28 -8.88 16.87 9.17
CA GLU A 28 -7.64 17.17 8.43
C GLU A 28 -6.67 17.99 9.28
N PHE A 29 -7.17 18.96 10.05
CA PHE A 29 -6.36 19.74 10.98
C PHE A 29 -5.69 18.85 12.02
N ARG A 30 -6.43 17.90 12.60
CA ARG A 30 -5.91 16.93 13.57
C ARG A 30 -4.85 16.02 12.94
N ALA A 31 -5.08 15.54 11.72
CA ALA A 31 -4.12 14.70 11.00
C ALA A 31 -2.80 15.44 10.74
N VAL A 32 -2.85 16.72 10.33
CA VAL A 32 -1.64 17.53 10.12
C VAL A 32 -0.89 17.78 11.43
N LYS A 33 -1.59 18.00 12.54
CA LYS A 33 -0.97 18.14 13.87
C LYS A 33 -0.29 16.85 14.33
N GLU A 34 -0.92 15.70 14.11
CA GLU A 34 -0.34 14.39 14.44
C GLU A 34 0.95 14.13 13.64
N ILE A 35 0.96 14.46 12.34
CA ILE A 35 2.15 14.35 11.49
C ILE A 35 3.30 15.23 12.02
N LEU A 36 3.01 16.47 12.42
CA LEU A 36 4.03 17.38 12.96
C LEU A 36 4.60 16.91 14.31
N ASP A 37 3.75 16.38 15.18
CA ASP A 37 4.15 15.83 16.49
C ASP A 37 5.04 14.57 16.33
N ASP A 38 4.68 13.69 15.39
CA ASP A 38 5.48 12.50 15.07
C ASP A 38 6.85 12.84 14.48
N ILE A 39 6.95 13.92 13.68
CA ILE A 39 8.22 14.44 13.17
C ILE A 39 9.09 14.98 14.31
N GLY A 40 8.49 15.70 15.27
CA GLY A 40 9.19 16.24 16.43
C GLY A 40 9.72 15.16 17.38
N LYS A 41 8.97 14.07 17.57
CA LYS A 41 9.34 12.96 18.46
C LYS A 41 10.47 12.06 17.92
N LYS A 42 10.71 12.04 16.60
CA LYS A 42 11.69 11.14 15.95
C LYS A 42 13.06 11.76 15.67
N GLY A 43 13.37 12.92 16.27
CA GLY A 43 14.70 13.53 16.18
C GLY A 43 14.94 14.40 14.94
N GLY A 44 13.87 14.90 14.31
CA GLY A 44 13.96 15.80 13.15
C GLY A 44 14.05 15.09 11.80
N LEU A 45 14.24 15.89 10.74
CA LEU A 45 14.22 15.46 9.34
C LEU A 45 15.34 14.46 9.01
N ASP A 46 16.47 14.55 9.72
CA ASP A 46 17.71 13.82 9.43
C ASP A 46 17.68 12.34 9.85
N SER A 47 16.70 11.93 10.66
CA SER A 47 16.50 10.54 11.07
C SER A 47 15.77 9.69 10.00
N LEU A 48 15.33 10.31 8.90
CA LEU A 48 14.29 9.74 8.02
C LEU A 48 14.68 9.62 6.55
N ASP A 49 15.96 9.71 6.17
CA ASP A 49 16.40 9.38 4.81
C ASP A 49 16.24 7.89 4.44
N SER A 50 15.72 7.06 5.35
CA SER A 50 15.26 5.68 5.08
C SER A 50 13.79 5.58 4.64
N THR A 51 13.12 6.69 4.31
CA THR A 51 11.67 6.71 4.03
C THR A 51 11.30 6.28 2.60
N SER A 52 11.70 5.07 2.21
CA SER A 52 10.91 4.20 1.32
C SER A 52 10.25 3.04 2.07
N ILE A 53 10.55 2.87 3.38
CA ILE A 53 10.11 1.72 4.19
C ILE A 53 8.96 2.07 5.16
N SER A 54 8.69 3.34 5.45
CA SER A 54 7.89 3.71 6.62
C SER A 54 6.38 3.89 6.41
N LEU A 55 5.79 3.49 5.28
CA LEU A 55 4.33 3.35 5.19
C LEU A 55 3.81 2.16 6.04
N SER A 56 4.68 1.20 6.35
CA SER A 56 4.38 0.06 7.23
C SER A 56 4.26 0.42 8.71
N SER A 57 4.80 1.57 9.14
CA SER A 57 4.92 1.92 10.58
C SER A 57 3.76 2.77 11.13
N SER A 58 2.93 3.36 10.28
CA SER A 58 1.81 4.22 10.71
C SER A 58 0.52 3.44 11.02
N LEU A 59 0.45 2.13 10.76
CA LEU A 59 -0.71 1.30 11.13
C LEU A 59 -0.56 0.57 12.48
N SER A 60 0.60 0.66 13.13
CA SER A 60 0.83 -0.08 14.38
C SER A 60 0.11 0.50 15.61
N ARG A 61 -0.63 1.62 15.49
CA ARG A 61 -1.11 2.37 16.67
C ARG A 61 -2.59 2.72 16.72
N THR A 62 -3.38 2.37 15.70
CA THR A 62 -4.83 2.66 15.69
C THR A 62 -5.65 1.41 15.39
N GLY A 63 -5.84 0.61 16.44
CA GLY A 63 -6.79 -0.48 16.45
C GLY A 63 -6.51 -1.45 17.59
N SER A 64 -7.25 -1.32 18.69
CA SER A 64 -7.42 -2.43 19.62
C SER A 64 -8.14 -3.56 18.87
N MET A 65 -7.38 -4.37 18.15
CA MET A 65 -7.89 -5.58 17.53
C MET A 65 -8.13 -6.56 18.67
N ARG A 66 -9.40 -6.71 19.04
CA ARG A 66 -9.86 -7.91 19.72
C ARG A 66 -9.20 -9.09 19.01
N LYS A 67 -8.49 -9.91 19.78
CA LYS A 67 -7.73 -11.08 19.35
C LYS A 67 -8.70 -12.01 18.60
N ALA A 68 -8.95 -11.73 17.33
CA ALA A 68 -9.63 -12.63 16.44
C ALA A 68 -8.77 -13.87 16.44
N VAL A 69 -9.36 -15.00 16.82
CA VAL A 69 -8.69 -16.31 16.80
C VAL A 69 -8.26 -16.52 15.36
N GLN A 70 -7.02 -16.14 15.03
CA GLN A 70 -6.44 -16.42 13.74
C GLN A 70 -6.37 -17.93 13.65
N ARG A 71 -7.23 -18.51 12.79
CA ARG A 71 -7.10 -19.92 12.44
C ARG A 71 -5.70 -20.07 11.87
N LYS A 72 -4.85 -20.82 12.58
CA LYS A 72 -3.48 -21.06 12.15
C LYS A 72 -3.55 -21.70 10.76
N LEU A 73 -2.93 -21.06 9.77
CA LEU A 73 -2.78 -21.63 8.43
C LEU A 73 -1.94 -22.92 8.52
N PRO A 74 -2.13 -23.89 7.60
CA PRO A 74 -1.21 -25.01 7.46
C PRO A 74 0.23 -24.50 7.31
N ASP A 75 1.19 -25.16 7.95
CA ASP A 75 2.58 -24.67 8.00
C ASP A 75 3.18 -24.53 6.59
N ASN A 76 2.83 -25.42 5.65
CA ASN A 76 3.26 -25.32 4.25
C ASN A 76 2.71 -24.08 3.53
N VAL A 77 1.43 -23.76 3.76
CA VAL A 77 0.80 -22.55 3.20
C VAL A 77 1.49 -21.31 3.76
N GLN A 78 1.80 -21.29 5.07
CA GLN A 78 2.50 -20.16 5.67
C GLN A 78 3.91 -19.98 5.09
N LEU A 79 4.65 -21.07 4.89
CA LEU A 79 5.96 -21.05 4.23
C LEU A 79 5.87 -20.47 2.81
N ASP A 80 4.90 -20.92 2.01
CA ASP A 80 4.69 -20.41 0.66
C ASP A 80 4.43 -18.89 0.67
N LEU A 81 3.58 -18.41 1.57
CA LEU A 81 3.29 -16.97 1.70
C LEU A 81 4.55 -16.16 2.06
N ASP A 82 5.39 -16.67 2.96
CA ASP A 82 6.60 -15.99 3.39
C ASP A 82 7.68 -16.00 2.31
N GLU A 83 7.80 -17.06 1.52
CA GLU A 83 8.67 -17.08 0.35
C GLU A 83 8.21 -16.12 -0.75
N ILE A 84 6.91 -16.07 -1.05
CA ILE A 84 6.36 -15.12 -2.02
C ILE A 84 6.66 -13.69 -1.57
N LYS A 85 6.49 -13.39 -0.28
CA LYS A 85 6.79 -12.08 0.32
C LYS A 85 8.27 -11.72 0.21
N ALA A 86 9.16 -12.67 0.47
CA ALA A 86 10.60 -12.49 0.30
C ALA A 86 10.99 -12.21 -1.16
N ASP A 87 10.35 -12.89 -2.11
CA ASP A 87 10.59 -12.67 -3.54
C ASP A 87 10.02 -11.33 -4.03
N LEU A 88 8.79 -11.00 -3.61
CA LEU A 88 8.19 -9.71 -3.91
C LEU A 88 9.08 -8.58 -3.40
N THR A 89 9.76 -8.72 -2.27
CA THR A 89 10.63 -7.69 -1.68
C THR A 89 12.11 -7.80 -2.07
N ALA A 90 12.48 -8.75 -2.93
CA ALA A 90 13.87 -9.01 -3.29
C ALA A 90 14.53 -7.84 -4.05
N ALA A 91 15.85 -7.71 -3.87
CA ALA A 91 16.65 -6.69 -4.55
C ALA A 91 16.70 -6.88 -6.08
N GLY A 92 16.79 -8.13 -6.55
CA GLY A 92 16.79 -8.49 -7.98
C GLY A 92 15.39 -8.40 -8.58
N TRP A 93 15.25 -7.73 -9.73
CA TRP A 93 13.96 -7.49 -10.37
C TRP A 93 13.34 -8.79 -10.90
N GLU A 94 14.16 -9.76 -11.32
CA GLU A 94 13.73 -11.08 -11.80
C GLU A 94 13.01 -11.87 -10.70
N ARG A 95 13.52 -11.80 -9.47
CA ARG A 95 12.87 -12.43 -8.31
C ARG A 95 11.52 -11.78 -8.00
N ARG A 96 11.40 -10.46 -8.18
CA ARG A 96 10.13 -9.76 -7.99
C ARG A 96 9.09 -10.17 -9.02
N ILE A 97 9.49 -10.35 -10.29
CA ILE A 97 8.63 -10.96 -11.32
C ILE A 97 8.21 -12.38 -10.92
N GLY A 98 9.15 -13.20 -10.43
CA GLY A 98 8.84 -14.54 -9.91
C GLY A 98 7.83 -14.50 -8.75
N GLY A 99 8.01 -13.57 -7.81
CA GLY A 99 7.08 -13.33 -6.71
C GLY A 99 5.68 -12.94 -7.16
N LEU A 100 5.56 -12.09 -8.19
CA LEU A 100 4.26 -11.71 -8.78
C LEU A 100 3.52 -12.90 -9.38
N LYS A 101 4.24 -13.76 -10.09
CA LYS A 101 3.67 -15.00 -10.67
C LYS A 101 3.20 -15.97 -9.60
N ARG A 102 4.03 -16.22 -8.59
CA ARG A 102 3.65 -17.08 -7.45
C ARG A 102 2.50 -16.48 -6.63
N PHE A 103 2.45 -15.16 -6.47
CA PHE A 103 1.32 -14.47 -5.86
C PHE A 103 0.01 -14.71 -6.63
N LEU A 104 0.05 -14.65 -7.97
CA LEU A 104 -1.13 -14.94 -8.80
C LEU A 104 -1.57 -16.39 -8.68
N GLU A 105 -0.63 -17.34 -8.77
CA GLU A 105 -0.90 -18.78 -8.58
C GLU A 105 -1.54 -19.05 -7.23
N MET A 106 -1.02 -18.44 -6.17
CA MET A 106 -1.53 -18.59 -4.81
C MET A 106 -2.88 -17.90 -4.60
N THR A 107 -3.15 -16.82 -5.35
CA THR A 107 -4.48 -16.19 -5.38
C THR A 107 -5.51 -17.14 -5.99
N ILE A 108 -5.13 -17.92 -7.00
CA ILE A 108 -6.02 -18.90 -7.63
C ILE A 108 -6.25 -20.11 -6.71
N SER A 109 -5.19 -20.64 -6.09
CA SER A 109 -5.27 -21.88 -5.29
C SER A 109 -5.82 -21.65 -3.89
N THR A 110 -5.39 -20.58 -3.21
CA THR A 110 -5.66 -20.32 -1.79
C THR A 110 -6.00 -18.84 -1.54
N PRO A 111 -7.04 -18.28 -2.19
CA PRO A 111 -7.36 -16.84 -2.14
C PRO A 111 -7.59 -16.31 -0.73
N LYS A 112 -8.15 -17.13 0.17
CA LYS A 112 -8.37 -16.75 1.57
C LYS A 112 -7.09 -16.49 2.33
N ALA A 113 -6.04 -17.26 2.04
CA ALA A 113 -4.74 -17.07 2.70
C ALA A 113 -4.12 -15.74 2.26
N ILE A 114 -4.13 -15.45 0.96
CA ILE A 114 -3.69 -14.17 0.38
C ILE A 114 -4.46 -12.99 1.00
N ALA A 115 -5.80 -13.06 0.98
CA ALA A 115 -6.66 -11.99 1.47
C ALA A 115 -6.49 -11.71 2.98
N SER A 116 -6.10 -12.72 3.76
CA SER A 116 -5.89 -12.60 5.20
C SER A 116 -4.49 -12.09 5.60
N ASP A 117 -3.50 -12.13 4.71
CA ASP A 117 -2.13 -11.64 4.99
C ASP A 117 -1.95 -10.20 4.48
N THR A 118 -2.17 -9.23 5.37
CA THR A 118 -1.96 -7.81 5.06
C THR A 118 -0.53 -7.51 4.59
N LYS A 119 0.50 -8.13 5.17
CA LYS A 119 1.90 -7.83 4.83
C LYS A 119 2.24 -8.31 3.43
N LEU A 120 1.69 -9.47 3.04
CA LEU A 120 1.83 -9.96 1.68
C LEU A 120 1.15 -9.02 0.68
N MET A 121 -0.07 -8.57 0.99
CA MET A 121 -0.77 -7.59 0.15
C MET A 121 -0.04 -6.26 0.05
N GLU A 122 0.55 -5.76 1.13
CA GLU A 122 1.40 -4.55 1.11
C GLU A 122 2.65 -4.75 0.24
N ALA A 123 3.31 -5.92 0.33
CA ALA A 123 4.44 -6.24 -0.52
C ALA A 123 4.05 -6.29 -2.01
N PHE A 124 2.89 -6.86 -2.33
CA PHE A 124 2.32 -6.87 -3.68
C PHE A 124 1.99 -5.45 -4.17
N ILE A 125 1.30 -4.64 -3.37
CA ILE A 125 0.98 -3.23 -3.71
C ILE A 125 2.27 -2.45 -4.00
N GLY A 126 3.34 -2.70 -3.23
CA GLY A 126 4.66 -2.11 -3.48
C GLY A 126 5.29 -2.49 -4.83
N ARG A 127 4.78 -3.50 -5.54
CA ARG A 127 5.20 -3.85 -6.91
C ARG A 127 4.40 -3.13 -7.99
N LEU A 128 3.20 -2.63 -7.70
CA LEU A 128 2.48 -1.77 -8.63
C LEU A 128 3.28 -0.49 -8.95
N ASN A 129 4.12 -0.04 -8.02
CA ASN A 129 4.96 1.14 -8.15
C ASN A 129 6.46 0.79 -8.10
N ASP A 130 6.83 -0.36 -8.66
CA ASP A 130 8.22 -0.80 -8.63
C ASP A 130 9.17 0.18 -9.33
N ILE A 131 10.40 0.30 -8.82
CA ILE A 131 11.45 1.12 -9.43
C ILE A 131 11.84 0.61 -10.82
N ASN A 132 11.68 -0.70 -11.08
CA ASN A 132 11.85 -1.30 -12.38
C ASN A 132 10.50 -1.31 -13.11
N SER A 133 10.42 -0.62 -14.25
CA SER A 133 9.18 -0.48 -15.01
C SER A 133 8.59 -1.80 -15.52
N LYS A 134 9.42 -2.83 -15.78
CA LYS A 134 8.92 -4.16 -16.16
C LYS A 134 8.18 -4.83 -15.01
N VAL A 135 8.73 -4.71 -13.80
CA VAL A 135 8.09 -5.25 -12.58
C VAL A 135 6.82 -4.50 -12.26
N SER A 136 6.84 -3.17 -12.43
CA SER A 136 5.66 -2.32 -12.28
C SER A 136 4.53 -2.73 -13.22
N LEU A 137 4.83 -2.90 -14.52
CA LEU A 137 3.83 -3.32 -15.50
C LEU A 137 3.30 -4.74 -15.22
N GLU A 138 4.19 -5.70 -14.93
CA GLU A 138 3.78 -7.06 -14.51
C GLU A 138 2.91 -7.01 -13.25
N GLY A 139 3.18 -6.08 -12.33
CA GLY A 139 2.36 -5.86 -11.14
C GLY A 139 0.93 -5.42 -11.49
N LEU A 140 0.78 -4.49 -12.43
CA LEU A 140 -0.52 -4.04 -12.93
C LEU A 140 -1.28 -5.19 -13.64
N ASP A 141 -0.59 -5.99 -14.45
CA ASP A 141 -1.20 -7.14 -15.12
C ASP A 141 -1.61 -8.23 -14.12
N THR A 142 -0.77 -8.49 -13.11
CA THR A 142 -1.06 -9.40 -12.01
C THR A 142 -2.27 -8.92 -11.20
N TYR A 143 -2.40 -7.61 -10.98
CA TYR A 143 -3.57 -7.03 -10.34
C TYR A 143 -4.85 -7.32 -11.14
N LEU A 144 -4.85 -7.04 -12.44
CA LEU A 144 -6.00 -7.32 -13.30
C LEU A 144 -6.40 -8.81 -13.29
N ALA A 145 -5.42 -9.71 -13.29
CA ALA A 145 -5.67 -11.15 -13.25
C ALA A 145 -6.20 -11.65 -11.89
N SER A 146 -5.75 -11.04 -10.79
CA SER A 146 -6.17 -11.43 -9.43
C SER A 146 -7.49 -10.79 -8.99
N LEU A 147 -7.85 -9.63 -9.55
CA LEU A 147 -9.02 -8.85 -9.14
C LEU A 147 -10.35 -9.64 -9.20
N PRO A 148 -10.69 -10.44 -10.23
CA PRO A 148 -11.93 -11.22 -10.27
C PRO A 148 -12.10 -12.21 -9.11
N ILE A 149 -10.98 -12.63 -8.52
CA ILE A 149 -10.94 -13.58 -7.40
C ILE A 149 -11.02 -12.83 -6.08
N LEU A 150 -10.22 -11.77 -5.91
CA LEU A 150 -10.10 -11.03 -4.66
C LEU A 150 -11.22 -10.00 -4.45
N SER A 151 -11.88 -9.51 -5.51
CA SER A 151 -12.95 -8.50 -5.44
C SER A 151 -14.05 -8.87 -4.45
N LYS A 152 -14.51 -10.12 -4.51
CA LYS A 152 -15.54 -10.70 -3.63
C LYS A 152 -15.15 -10.71 -2.15
N MET A 153 -13.87 -10.54 -1.85
CA MET A 153 -13.31 -10.62 -0.49
C MET A 153 -13.09 -9.24 0.13
N TYR A 154 -13.07 -8.14 -0.63
CA TYR A 154 -12.91 -6.79 -0.08
C TYR A 154 -14.04 -6.37 0.86
N SER A 155 -15.23 -6.99 0.73
CA SER A 155 -16.37 -6.76 1.61
C SER A 155 -16.34 -7.62 2.89
N THR A 156 -15.67 -8.77 2.87
CA THR A 156 -15.68 -9.75 3.98
C THR A 156 -14.37 -9.78 4.76
N GLU A 157 -13.24 -9.45 4.14
CA GLU A 157 -11.91 -9.50 4.75
C GLU A 157 -11.46 -8.11 5.18
N ALA A 158 -11.43 -7.87 6.49
CA ALA A 158 -11.02 -6.58 7.06
C ALA A 158 -9.61 -6.16 6.61
N HIS A 159 -8.72 -7.14 6.38
CA HIS A 159 -7.35 -6.94 5.91
C HIS A 159 -7.29 -6.38 4.48
N LEU A 160 -8.09 -6.92 3.55
CA LEU A 160 -8.17 -6.37 2.19
C LEU A 160 -8.78 -4.96 2.19
N LYS A 161 -9.81 -4.74 3.00
CA LYS A 161 -10.41 -3.41 3.16
C LYS A 161 -9.40 -2.39 3.69
N ALA A 162 -8.52 -2.79 4.60
CA ALA A 162 -7.50 -1.91 5.19
C ALA A 162 -6.45 -1.44 4.15
N VAL A 163 -6.17 -2.25 3.13
CA VAL A 163 -5.17 -1.92 2.09
C VAL A 163 -5.78 -1.32 0.83
N LEU A 164 -7.11 -1.28 0.70
CA LEU A 164 -7.79 -0.80 -0.51
C LEU A 164 -7.39 0.63 -0.88
N ASN A 165 -7.30 1.55 0.09
CA ASN A 165 -6.89 2.92 -0.19
C ASN A 165 -5.44 2.98 -0.72
N GLN A 166 -4.54 2.16 -0.18
CA GLN A 166 -3.14 2.09 -0.63
C GLN A 166 -3.07 1.57 -2.06
N LEU A 167 -3.85 0.54 -2.36
CA LEU A 167 -3.98 -0.02 -3.71
C LEU A 167 -4.48 1.03 -4.71
N ILE A 168 -5.57 1.74 -4.42
CA ILE A 168 -6.12 2.77 -5.32
C ILE A 168 -5.10 3.89 -5.55
N LEU A 169 -4.42 4.37 -4.50
CA LEU A 169 -3.38 5.39 -4.64
C LEU A 169 -2.20 4.92 -5.50
N ALA A 170 -1.78 3.65 -5.35
CA ALA A 170 -0.74 3.07 -6.19
C ALA A 170 -1.16 3.06 -7.67
N LEU A 171 -2.37 2.60 -7.98
CA LEU A 171 -2.90 2.61 -9.36
C LEU A 171 -3.02 4.04 -9.92
N MET A 172 -3.57 4.99 -9.16
CA MET A 172 -3.73 6.38 -9.59
C MET A 172 -2.41 7.06 -9.94
N SER A 173 -1.31 6.67 -9.30
CA SER A 173 0.01 7.27 -9.55
C SER A 173 0.49 7.08 -11.00
N HIS A 174 -0.02 6.07 -11.72
CA HIS A 174 0.33 5.78 -13.10
C HIS A 174 -0.40 6.63 -14.13
N LEU A 175 -1.48 7.32 -13.75
CA LEU A 175 -2.29 8.12 -14.67
C LEU A 175 -1.49 9.25 -15.35
N SER A 176 -0.42 9.72 -14.71
CA SER A 176 0.50 10.73 -15.23
C SER A 176 1.79 10.15 -15.81
N SER A 177 1.93 8.83 -15.90
CA SER A 177 3.12 8.17 -16.45
C SER A 177 3.38 8.61 -17.88
N LYS A 178 4.65 8.67 -18.30
CA LYS A 178 5.00 8.90 -19.71
C LYS A 178 4.83 7.65 -20.57
N SER A 179 4.88 6.46 -19.96
CA SER A 179 4.62 5.18 -20.62
C SER A 179 3.12 5.02 -20.88
N GLU A 180 2.77 4.79 -22.14
CA GLU A 180 1.39 4.55 -22.55
C GLU A 180 0.84 3.24 -21.96
N ASP A 181 1.63 2.17 -21.98
CA ASP A 181 1.25 0.88 -21.38
C ASP A 181 0.90 1.05 -19.90
N HIS A 182 1.73 1.75 -19.12
CA HIS A 182 1.43 1.99 -17.71
C HIS A 182 0.15 2.79 -17.51
N ARG A 183 -0.04 3.89 -18.28
CA ARG A 183 -1.26 4.71 -18.17
C ARG A 183 -2.51 3.90 -18.50
N THR A 184 -2.49 3.19 -19.63
CA THR A 184 -3.66 2.46 -20.15
C THR A 184 -4.00 1.26 -19.27
N THR A 185 -3.00 0.48 -18.85
CA THR A 185 -3.23 -0.65 -17.91
C THR A 185 -3.74 -0.13 -16.57
N ALA A 186 -3.17 0.94 -16.01
CA ALA A 186 -3.65 1.49 -14.74
C ALA A 186 -5.07 2.07 -14.81
N GLN A 187 -5.44 2.73 -15.92
CA GLN A 187 -6.82 3.16 -16.17
C GLN A 187 -7.77 1.98 -16.16
N LYS A 188 -7.39 0.87 -16.81
CA LYS A 188 -8.16 -0.38 -16.78
C LYS A 188 -8.26 -0.94 -15.35
N CYS A 189 -7.16 -1.00 -14.61
CA CYS A 189 -7.15 -1.45 -13.21
C CYS A 189 -8.16 -0.65 -12.36
N LEU A 190 -8.15 0.68 -12.46
CA LEU A 190 -9.06 1.55 -11.72
C LEU A 190 -10.51 1.36 -12.13
N HIS A 191 -10.78 1.29 -13.43
CA HIS A 191 -12.12 1.03 -13.94
C HIS A 191 -12.67 -0.30 -13.40
N ASP A 192 -11.89 -1.38 -13.54
CA ASP A 192 -12.31 -2.71 -13.11
C ASP A 192 -12.45 -2.80 -11.59
N SER A 193 -11.62 -2.06 -10.83
CA SER A 193 -11.76 -1.93 -9.37
C SER A 193 -13.12 -1.37 -9.00
N ILE A 194 -13.54 -0.29 -9.66
CA ILE A 194 -14.84 0.36 -9.41
C ILE A 194 -15.98 -0.60 -9.74
N VAL A 195 -15.90 -1.32 -10.85
CA VAL A 195 -16.96 -2.24 -11.30
C VAL A 195 -17.08 -3.47 -10.39
N GLN A 196 -15.96 -3.97 -9.84
CA GLN A 196 -15.95 -5.25 -9.13
C GLN A 196 -15.96 -5.13 -7.60
N ILE A 197 -15.46 -4.03 -7.04
CA ILE A 197 -15.37 -3.82 -5.58
C ILE A 197 -16.45 -2.84 -5.09
N GLY A 198 -16.79 -1.84 -5.90
CA GLY A 198 -17.81 -0.82 -5.60
C GLY A 198 -19.22 -1.39 -5.60
#